data_AF-A0A8H3QMF5-F1
#
_entry.id   AF-A0A8H3QMF5-F1
#
_cell.length_a   1.000
_cell.length_b   1.000
_cell.length_c   1.000
_cell.angle_alpha   90.00
_cell.angle_beta   90.00
_cell.angle_gamma   90.00
#
_symmetry.space_group_name_H-M   'P 1'
#
loop_
_entity.id
_entity.type
_entity.pdbx_description
1 polymer ?
#
loop_
_entity_poly.entity_id
_entity_poly.type
_entity_poly.pdbx_seq_one_letter_code
_entity_poly.pdbx_strand_id
1 'polypeptide(L)'
;MEYQKGFEYPGYFSQCYTVYTGSAADTTSNKKFSITLQTDFDPTSKDDNPFASFPTAIETTYFWIGGNLSQRDEFDFWPIDLITLIASIFLVIILQNMLIAFMGGVYAIAQTKSRQTLLRHRRL
;
A
#
# COMPACT_ATOMS: atom_id res chain seq x y z
N MET A 1 26.22 14.88 7.89
CA MET A 1 25.35 13.78 7.45
C MET A 1 25.96 13.26 6.17
N GLU A 2 26.53 12.07 6.19
CA GLU A 2 27.33 11.55 5.09
C GLU A 2 26.73 10.22 4.63
N TYR A 3 26.09 10.24 3.47
CA TYR A 3 25.52 9.07 2.84
C TYR A 3 26.64 8.33 2.11
N GLN A 4 27.14 7.25 2.69
CA GLN A 4 28.10 6.37 2.03
C GLN A 4 27.32 5.30 1.26
N LYS A 5 27.11 5.55 -0.03
CA LYS A 5 26.44 4.62 -0.96
C LYS A 5 27.47 3.59 -1.45
N GLY A 6 27.50 2.42 -0.83
CA GLY A 6 28.31 1.30 -1.30
C GLY A 6 27.76 0.72 -2.61
N PHE A 7 28.50 0.86 -3.70
CA PHE A 7 28.38 0.08 -4.94
C PHE A 7 28.92 -1.35 -4.65
N GLU A 8 28.35 -2.48 -5.08
CA GLU A 8 28.25 -2.94 -6.48
C GLU A 8 27.58 -4.35 -6.55
N TYR A 9 26.74 -4.62 -7.57
CA TYR A 9 26.74 -5.77 -8.52
C TYR A 9 25.47 -5.79 -9.42
N PRO A 10 25.56 -6.33 -10.67
CA PRO A 10 24.58 -6.11 -11.72
C PRO A 10 23.49 -7.20 -11.74
N GLY A 11 22.25 -6.76 -11.95
CA GLY A 11 21.13 -7.65 -12.25
C GLY A 11 20.27 -7.96 -11.03
N TYR A 12 19.11 -7.29 -11.01
CA TYR A 12 17.98 -7.48 -10.08
C TYR A 12 18.15 -6.82 -8.71
N PHE A 13 17.30 -5.81 -8.47
CA PHE A 13 17.04 -5.06 -7.24
C PHE A 13 18.19 -5.03 -6.21
N SER A 14 18.98 -3.95 -6.24
CA SER A 14 19.93 -3.63 -5.17
C SER A 14 19.20 -3.54 -3.83
N GLN A 15 19.53 -4.41 -2.87
CA GLN A 15 19.11 -4.25 -1.47
C GLN A 15 19.75 -2.96 -0.94
N CYS A 16 18.93 -1.92 -0.75
CA CYS A 16 19.33 -0.75 0.01
C CYS A 16 19.31 -1.11 1.49
N TYR A 17 20.48 -1.36 2.07
CA TYR A 17 20.62 -1.43 3.52
C TYR A 17 21.09 -0.08 4.04
N THR A 18 20.50 0.39 5.14
CA THR A 18 20.96 1.57 5.86
C THR A 18 21.84 1.11 7.01
N VAL A 19 22.99 1.77 7.17
CA VAL A 19 23.92 1.51 8.27
C VAL A 19 23.94 2.73 9.18
N TYR A 20 23.48 2.55 10.41
CA TYR A 20 23.57 3.57 11.44
C TYR A 20 24.74 3.25 12.36
N THR A 21 25.72 4.15 12.41
CA THR A 21 26.85 4.05 13.32
C THR A 21 26.70 5.07 14.44
N GLY A 22 26.94 4.60 15.66
CA GLY A 22 26.90 5.42 16.87
C GLY A 22 28.02 5.03 17.82
N SER A 23 28.32 5.89 18.79
CA SER A 23 29.25 5.56 19.87
C SER A 23 28.54 5.65 21.20
N ALA A 24 28.52 4.55 21.95
CA ALA A 24 28.04 4.53 23.32
C ALA A 24 29.22 4.56 24.28
N ALA A 25 29.10 5.28 25.39
CA ALA A 25 30.09 5.27 26.46
C ALA A 25 29.52 4.56 27.68
N ASP A 26 30.29 3.64 28.25
CA ASP A 26 29.97 3.06 29.55
C ASP A 26 30.09 4.14 30.62
N THR A 27 29.01 4.33 31.39
CA THR A 27 28.87 5.37 32.41
C THR A 27 29.83 5.21 33.58
N THR A 28 30.39 4.01 33.79
CA THR A 28 31.27 3.71 34.92
C THR A 28 32.75 3.75 34.52
N SER A 29 33.09 3.30 33.31
CA SER A 29 34.47 3.16 32.86
C SER A 29 34.92 4.21 31.82
N ASN A 30 34.00 5.06 31.33
CA ASN A 30 34.22 6.03 30.25
C ASN A 30 34.81 5.42 28.95
N LYS A 31 34.74 4.10 28.80
CA LYS A 31 35.15 3.41 27.57
C LYS A 31 34.08 3.60 26.51
N LYS A 32 34.50 4.00 25.32
CA LYS A 32 33.63 4.18 24.16
C LYS A 32 33.59 2.91 23.31
N PHE A 33 32.39 2.51 22.91
CA PHE A 33 32.13 1.38 22.04
C PHE A 33 31.46 1.89 20.77
N SER A 34 31.93 1.42 19.62
CA SER A 34 31.28 1.66 18.34
C SER A 34 30.13 0.67 18.19
N ILE A 35 28.93 1.19 17.98
CA ILE A 35 27.73 0.40 17.69
C ILE A 35 27.41 0.61 16.22
N THR A 36 27.21 -0.48 15.50
CA THR A 36 26.78 -0.47 14.10
C THR A 36 25.46 -1.22 14.03
N LEU A 37 24.41 -0.52 13.62
CA LEU A 37 23.09 -1.09 13.34
C LEU A 37 22.96 -1.18 11.81
N GLN A 38 22.62 -2.36 11.31
CA GLN A 38 22.35 -2.58 9.89
C GLN A 38 20.89 -3.00 9.74
N THR A 39 20.18 -2.41 8.78
CA THR A 39 18.83 -2.83 8.44
C THR A 39 18.89 -4.04 7.52
N ASP A 40 18.25 -5.14 7.92
CA ASP A 40 18.07 -6.33 7.09
C ASP A 40 16.67 -6.25 6.47
N PHE A 41 16.60 -5.76 5.23
CA PHE A 41 15.34 -5.59 4.49
C PHE A 41 15.28 -6.61 3.36
N ASP A 42 14.31 -7.52 3.41
CA ASP A 42 14.07 -8.50 2.36
C ASP A 42 12.93 -8.05 1.42
N PRO A 43 13.22 -7.65 0.17
CA PRO A 43 12.20 -7.20 -0.78
C PRO A 43 11.23 -8.31 -1.21
N THR A 44 11.53 -9.58 -0.92
CA THR A 44 10.69 -10.74 -1.23
C THR A 44 9.86 -11.22 -0.03
N SER A 45 10.21 -10.77 1.17
CA SER A 45 9.44 -11.03 2.37
C SER A 45 8.16 -10.20 2.37
N LYS A 46 7.05 -10.80 2.80
CA LYS A 46 5.76 -10.11 2.97
C LYS A 46 5.75 -9.19 4.18
N ASP A 47 6.61 -9.47 5.17
CA ASP A 47 6.69 -8.71 6.41
C ASP A 47 7.44 -7.39 6.20
N ASP A 48 8.47 -7.41 5.34
CA ASP A 48 9.27 -6.23 5.00
C ASP A 48 8.69 -5.51 3.77
N ASN A 49 8.26 -6.26 2.75
CA ASN A 49 7.67 -5.72 1.54
C ASN A 49 6.17 -6.08 1.40
N PRO A 50 5.27 -5.14 1.65
CA PRO A 50 3.82 -5.32 1.51
C PRO A 50 3.38 -5.58 0.06
N PHE A 51 4.23 -5.29 -0.93
CA PHE A 51 4.03 -5.60 -2.34
C PHE A 51 4.71 -6.90 -2.81
N ALA A 52 5.32 -7.68 -1.90
CA ALA A 52 6.07 -8.89 -2.25
C ALA A 52 5.21 -9.97 -2.93
N SER A 53 3.89 -9.97 -2.68
CA SER A 53 2.98 -10.95 -3.26
C SER A 53 1.68 -10.33 -3.75
N PHE A 54 1.06 -10.96 -4.75
CA PHE A 54 -0.23 -10.52 -5.28
C PHE A 54 -1.32 -10.29 -4.21
N PRO A 55 -1.57 -11.20 -3.24
CA PRO A 55 -2.59 -10.96 -2.22
C PRO A 55 -2.23 -9.80 -1.28
N THR A 56 -0.97 -9.69 -0.84
CA THR A 56 -0.54 -8.59 0.05
C THR A 56 -0.55 -7.24 -0.67
N ALA A 57 -0.29 -7.21 -1.98
CA ALA A 57 -0.41 -6.02 -2.81
C ALA A 57 -1.88 -5.55 -2.91
N ILE A 58 -2.86 -6.48 -2.98
CA ILE A 58 -4.29 -6.13 -2.95
C ILE A 58 -4.67 -5.55 -1.59
N GLU A 59 -4.26 -6.17 -0.48
CA GLU A 59 -4.53 -5.67 0.88
C GLU A 59 -3.97 -4.26 1.07
N THR A 60 -2.74 -4.03 0.62
CA THR A 60 -2.09 -2.73 0.68
C THR A 60 -2.82 -1.67 -0.16
N THR A 61 -3.24 -2.04 -1.37
CA THR A 61 -4.03 -1.16 -2.25
C THR A 61 -5.42 -0.86 -1.65
N TYR A 62 -6.02 -1.81 -0.95
CA TYR A 62 -7.29 -1.60 -0.26
C TYR A 62 -7.18 -0.57 0.86
N PHE A 63 -6.09 -0.61 1.65
CA PHE A 63 -5.80 0.42 2.65
C PHE A 63 -5.64 1.82 2.05
N TRP A 64 -5.12 1.92 0.82
CA TRP A 64 -5.02 3.20 0.10
C TRP A 64 -6.38 3.78 -0.27
N ILE A 65 -7.35 2.94 -0.65
CA ILE A 65 -8.74 3.39 -0.93
C ILE A 65 -9.38 3.95 0.34
N GLY A 66 -9.02 3.43 1.52
CA GLY A 66 -9.47 3.91 2.82
C GLY A 66 -8.72 5.14 3.37
N GLY A 67 -7.72 5.66 2.64
CA GLY A 67 -6.92 6.82 3.05
C GLY A 67 -5.78 6.53 4.03
N ASN A 68 -5.47 5.25 4.32
CA ASN A 68 -4.32 4.88 5.13
C ASN A 68 -3.10 4.67 4.22
N LEU A 69 -2.17 5.62 4.26
CA LEU A 69 -0.97 5.68 3.41
C LEU A 69 0.32 5.51 4.21
N SER A 70 0.31 4.68 5.27
CA SER A 70 1.44 4.53 6.21
C SER A 70 2.76 4.03 5.58
N GLN A 71 2.79 3.70 4.29
CA GLN A 71 3.99 3.25 3.55
C GLN A 71 4.53 4.26 2.53
N ARG A 72 3.93 5.46 2.38
CA ARG A 72 4.50 6.50 1.49
C ARG A 72 5.74 7.17 2.06
N ASP A 73 5.98 7.10 3.37
CA ASP A 73 7.13 7.74 4.01
C ASP A 73 8.47 7.02 3.75
N GLU A 74 8.47 5.75 3.31
CA GLU A 74 9.70 4.98 3.06
C GLU A 74 10.20 5.10 1.60
N PHE A 75 9.32 5.48 0.66
CA PHE A 75 9.65 5.56 -0.77
C PHE A 75 9.63 7.03 -1.23
N ASP A 76 10.75 7.74 -1.05
CA ASP A 76 10.95 9.10 -1.56
C ASP A 76 11.15 9.11 -3.10
N PHE A 77 10.11 8.68 -3.82
CA PHE A 77 10.09 8.57 -5.27
C PHE A 77 8.91 9.38 -5.82
N TRP A 78 9.22 10.59 -6.28
CA TRP A 78 8.27 11.53 -6.88
C TRP A 78 7.32 10.94 -7.96
N PRO A 79 7.68 9.92 -8.78
CA PRO A 79 6.76 9.37 -9.78
C PRO A 79 5.60 8.58 -9.18
N ILE A 80 5.81 7.95 -8.02
CA ILE A 80 4.82 7.07 -7.37
C ILE A 80 3.65 7.92 -6.90
N ASP A 81 3.94 9.10 -6.36
CA ASP A 81 2.95 10.08 -5.91
C ASP A 81 2.07 10.57 -7.07
N LEU A 82 2.68 10.87 -8.22
CA LEU A 82 1.98 11.33 -9.40
C LEU A 82 1.09 10.24 -10.01
N ILE A 83 1.60 9.01 -10.14
CA ILE A 83 0.83 7.88 -10.67
C ILE A 83 -0.33 7.54 -9.74
N THR A 84 -0.11 7.57 -8.42
CA THR A 84 -1.15 7.30 -7.41
C THR A 84 -2.27 8.34 -7.46
N LEU A 85 -1.92 9.61 -7.63
CA LEU A 85 -2.90 10.69 -7.79
C LEU A 85 -3.75 10.49 -9.04
N ILE A 86 -3.11 10.22 -10.18
CA ILE A 86 -3.80 10.00 -11.46
C ILE A 86 -4.69 8.76 -11.37
N ALA A 87 -4.16 7.64 -10.86
CA ALA A 87 -4.89 6.39 -10.68
C ALA A 87 -6.10 6.57 -9.76
N SER A 88 -5.98 7.33 -8.67
CA SER A 88 -7.10 7.64 -7.78
C SER A 88 -8.22 8.37 -8.51
N ILE A 89 -7.91 9.41 -9.28
CA ILE A 89 -8.91 10.17 -10.06
C ILE A 89 -9.64 9.26 -11.05
N PHE A 90 -8.91 8.44 -11.82
CA PHE A 90 -9.51 7.51 -12.79
C PHE A 90 -10.33 6.42 -12.12
N LEU A 91 -9.80 5.78 -11.08
CA LEU A 91 -10.45 4.70 -10.36
C LEU A 91 -11.73 5.19 -9.68
N VAL A 92 -11.65 6.30 -8.95
CA VAL A 92 -12.80 6.90 -8.28
C VAL A 92 -13.85 7.31 -9.29
N ILE A 93 -13.50 8.08 -10.32
CA ILE A 93 -14.50 8.63 -11.25
C ILE A 93 -15.12 7.52 -12.12
N ILE A 94 -14.32 6.66 -12.74
CA ILE A 94 -14.85 5.68 -13.70
C ILE A 94 -15.55 4.54 -12.96
N LEU A 95 -14.90 3.91 -11.97
CA LEU A 95 -15.48 2.74 -11.31
C LEU A 95 -16.66 3.13 -10.42
N GLN A 96 -16.66 4.29 -9.76
CA GLN A 96 -17.83 4.68 -8.96
C GLN A 96 -19.01 5.06 -9.86
N ASN A 97 -18.79 5.77 -10.96
CA ASN A 97 -19.88 6.09 -11.90
C ASN A 97 -20.47 4.84 -12.56
N MET A 98 -19.63 3.85 -12.92
CA MET A 98 -20.10 2.57 -13.45
C MET A 98 -20.79 1.71 -12.37
N LEU A 99 -20.30 1.73 -11.13
CA LEU A 99 -20.90 0.99 -10.01
C LEU A 99 -22.29 1.54 -9.65
N ILE A 100 -22.46 2.86 -9.64
CA ILE A 100 -23.76 3.51 -9.41
C ILE A 100 -24.74 3.16 -10.54
N ALA A 101 -24.30 3.22 -11.80
CA ALA A 101 -25.12 2.83 -12.95
C ALA A 101 -25.52 1.35 -12.91
N PHE A 102 -24.60 0.47 -12.52
CA PHE A 102 -24.86 -0.95 -12.32
C PHE A 102 -25.90 -1.20 -11.25
N MET A 103 -25.74 -0.57 -10.07
CA MET A 103 -26.73 -0.66 -8.99
C MET A 103 -28.09 -0.15 -9.46
N GLY A 104 -28.15 1.01 -10.12
CA GLY A 104 -29.39 1.56 -10.68
C GLY A 104 -30.11 0.60 -11.63
N GLY A 105 -29.38 -0.06 -12.53
CA GLY A 105 -29.93 -1.06 -13.46
C GLY A 105 -30.49 -2.30 -12.75
N VAL A 106 -29.76 -2.84 -11.78
CA VAL A 106 -30.21 -3.99 -10.97
C VAL A 106 -31.42 -3.62 -10.10
N TYR A 107 -31.43 -2.43 -9.48
CA TYR A 107 -32.54 -1.95 -8.65
C TYR A 107 -33.83 -1.77 -9.46
N ALA A 108 -33.75 -1.30 -10.70
CA ALA A 108 -34.92 -1.17 -11.57
C ALA A 108 -35.57 -2.54 -11.89
N ILE A 109 -34.75 -3.56 -12.12
CA ILE A 109 -35.20 -4.94 -12.37
C ILE A 109 -35.79 -5.56 -11.09
N ALA A 110 -35.18 -5.32 -9.93
CA ALA A 110 -35.69 -5.81 -8.66
C ALA A 110 -37.01 -5.14 -8.26
N GLN A 111 -37.16 -3.83 -8.49
CA GLN A 111 -38.42 -3.12 -8.21
C GLN A 111 -39.57 -3.65 -9.05
N THR A 112 -39.38 -3.84 -10.36
CA THR A 112 -40.44 -4.35 -11.25
C THR A 112 -40.86 -5.77 -10.87
N LYS A 113 -39.91 -6.65 -10.55
CA LYS A 113 -40.20 -8.00 -10.04
C LYS A 113 -40.88 -7.98 -8.66
N SER A 114 -40.44 -7.13 -7.73
CA SER A 114 -41.05 -6.99 -6.40
C SER A 114 -42.50 -6.50 -6.47
N ARG A 115 -42.79 -5.54 -7.36
CA ARG A 115 -44.15 -5.02 -7.60
C ARG A 115 -45.06 -6.09 -8.18
N GLN A 116 -44.59 -6.88 -9.15
CA GLN A 116 -45.36 -8.01 -9.70
C GLN A 116 -45.65 -9.09 -8.66
N THR A 117 -44.66 -9.42 -7.81
CA THR A 117 -44.84 -10.39 -6.72
C THR A 117 -45.81 -9.87 -5.65
N LEU A 118 -45.71 -8.60 -5.24
CA LEU A 118 -46.63 -7.97 -4.28
C LEU A 118 -48.08 -7.93 -4.79
N LEU A 119 -48.28 -7.62 -6.08
CA LEU A 119 -49.63 -7.62 -6.68
C LEU A 119 -50.21 -9.03 -6.79
N ARG A 120 -49.39 -10.06 -7.00
CA ARG A 120 -49.82 -11.47 -6.91
C ARG A 120 -50.16 -11.88 -5.48
N HIS A 121 -49.41 -11.41 -4.50
CA HIS A 121 -49.63 -11.76 -3.09
C HIS A 121 -50.89 -11.11 -2.50
N ARG A 122 -51.32 -9.94 -3.00
CA ARG A 122 -52.59 -9.30 -2.58
C ARG A 122 -53.84 -9.90 -3.25
N ARG A 123 -53.67 -10.83 -4.19
CA ARG A 123 -54.78 -11.46 -4.94
C ARG A 123 -55.03 -12.91 -4.51
N LEU A 124 -54.25 -13.41 -3.55
CA LEU A 124 -54.46 -14.64 -2.78
C LEU A 124 -54.99 -14.26 -1.40
#